data_AF-A0A7D9DAD4-F1
#
_entry.id   AF-A0A7D9DAD4-F1
#
_cell.length_a   1.000
_cell.length_b   1.000
_cell.length_c   1.000
_cell.angle_alpha   90.00
_cell.angle_beta   90.00
_cell.angle_gamma   90.00
#
_symmetry.space_group_name_H-M   'P 1'
#
loop_
_entity.id
_entity.type
_entity.pdbx_description
1 polymer ?
#
loop_
_entity_poly.entity_id
_entity_poly.type
_entity_poly.pdbx_seq_one_letter_code
_entity_poly.pdbx_strand_id
1 'polypeptide(L)'
;MEWYTHSRFSSQLYLDGPFGEGHQDWYRYEVSVLVGGGIGVTPFASILKDIAHKGTLKSTFACKQVYFLWVTRTQKHFEWLTDIIREVEEKDTTGLVTVHIFITQFYEKFDLRTTMLYICERHFQKISGRSLFTGLQAITHFGRPNFNSTLRRISDVHPEVGKIGVFSCGPPAMTNGVEKTCAELNINNGPTFIHHFENF
;
A
#
# COMPACT_ATOMS: atom_id res chain seq x y z
N MET A 1 45.14 29.32 -21.37
CA MET A 1 44.60 27.96 -21.55
C MET A 1 45.01 27.15 -20.32
N GLU A 2 44.16 27.12 -19.29
CA GLU A 2 44.33 26.22 -18.15
C GLU A 2 43.01 25.46 -17.99
N TRP A 3 43.06 24.16 -18.22
CA TRP A 3 41.94 23.26 -17.99
C TRP A 3 41.93 22.87 -16.52
N TYR A 4 40.92 23.32 -15.78
CA TYR A 4 40.60 22.79 -14.45
C TYR A 4 39.98 21.40 -14.62
N THR A 5 40.73 20.34 -14.32
CA THR A 5 40.21 18.98 -14.22
C THR A 5 39.45 18.84 -12.90
N HIS A 6 38.11 18.88 -12.98
CA HIS A 6 37.26 18.46 -11.86
C HIS A 6 37.42 16.95 -11.64
N SER A 7 38.19 16.55 -10.62
CA SER A 7 38.21 15.17 -10.14
C SER A 7 36.84 14.84 -9.54
N ARG A 8 36.01 14.13 -10.31
CA ARG A 8 34.79 13.51 -9.79
C ARG A 8 35.20 12.37 -8.85
N PHE A 9 35.27 12.65 -7.56
CA PHE A 9 35.25 11.60 -6.54
C PHE A 9 33.89 10.90 -6.60
N SER A 10 33.79 9.79 -7.35
CA SER A 10 32.68 8.85 -7.20
C SER A 10 33.05 7.86 -6.10
N SER A 11 32.33 7.89 -4.98
CA SER A 11 32.51 6.88 -3.93
C SER A 11 32.13 5.51 -4.49
N GLN A 12 32.95 4.49 -4.24
CA GLN A 12 32.63 3.11 -4.62
C GLN A 12 31.56 2.57 -3.66
N LEU A 13 30.40 2.18 -4.21
CA LEU A 13 29.33 1.50 -3.48
C LEU A 13 29.54 -0.02 -3.62
N TYR A 14 29.65 -0.72 -2.50
CA TYR A 14 29.66 -2.17 -2.47
C TYR A 14 28.23 -2.66 -2.18
N LEU A 15 27.69 -3.47 -3.09
CA LEU A 15 26.38 -4.08 -2.96
C LEU A 15 26.59 -5.56 -2.65
N ASP A 16 26.09 -5.99 -1.51
CA ASP A 16 25.89 -7.41 -1.24
C ASP A 16 24.45 -7.77 -1.62
N GLY A 17 24.24 -9.00 -2.10
CA GLY A 17 23.02 -9.44 -2.78
C GLY A 17 21.74 -9.31 -1.93
N PRO A 18 20.56 -9.47 -2.55
CA PRO A 18 19.30 -9.40 -1.81
C PRO A 18 19.19 -10.56 -0.80
N PHE A 19 18.99 -10.22 0.48
CA PHE A 19 18.79 -11.18 1.57
C PHE A 19 17.30 -11.46 1.87
N GLY A 20 16.39 -10.74 1.21
CA GLY A 20 14.95 -10.92 1.41
C GLY A 20 14.50 -12.29 0.88
N GLU A 21 13.83 -13.08 1.72
CA GLU A 21 13.19 -14.30 1.28
C GLU A 21 11.96 -13.93 0.44
N GLY A 22 11.89 -14.46 -0.79
CA GLY A 22 10.95 -14.04 -1.83
C GLY A 22 9.51 -14.51 -1.61
N HIS A 23 8.92 -14.26 -0.45
CA HIS A 23 7.51 -14.54 -0.13
C HIS A 23 6.53 -13.58 -0.86
N GLN A 24 6.88 -13.08 -2.05
CA GLN A 24 6.02 -12.20 -2.85
C GLN A 24 4.90 -12.96 -3.58
N ASP A 25 4.18 -13.84 -2.88
CA ASP A 25 3.15 -14.72 -3.44
C ASP A 25 1.80 -14.02 -3.72
N TRP A 26 1.75 -12.69 -3.61
CA TRP A 26 0.54 -11.89 -3.85
C TRP A 26 -0.09 -12.14 -5.23
N TYR A 27 0.71 -12.45 -6.24
CA TYR A 27 0.22 -12.73 -7.60
C TYR A 27 -0.43 -14.11 -7.75
N ARG A 28 -0.27 -15.01 -6.76
CA ARG A 28 -0.87 -16.36 -6.76
C ARG A 28 -2.33 -16.37 -6.29
N TYR A 29 -2.78 -15.28 -5.66
CA TYR A 29 -4.16 -15.11 -5.23
C TYR A 29 -4.91 -14.25 -6.23
N GLU A 30 -6.16 -14.61 -6.51
CA GLU A 30 -7.06 -13.78 -7.35
C GLU A 30 -7.32 -12.42 -6.70
N VAL A 31 -7.41 -12.39 -5.37
CA VAL A 31 -7.53 -11.16 -4.58
C VAL A 31 -6.45 -11.15 -3.50
N SER A 32 -5.69 -10.06 -3.45
CA SER A 32 -4.61 -9.85 -2.48
C SER A 32 -4.82 -8.57 -1.68
N VAL A 33 -4.59 -8.62 -0.37
CA VAL A 33 -4.65 -7.47 0.53
C VAL A 33 -3.26 -7.23 1.11
N LEU A 34 -2.65 -6.11 0.78
CA LEU A 34 -1.33 -5.69 1.22
C LEU A 34 -1.49 -4.64 2.33
N VAL A 35 -1.03 -4.92 3.55
CA VAL A 35 -1.17 -4.04 4.71
C VAL A 35 0.20 -3.54 5.16
N GLY A 36 0.51 -2.28 4.85
CA GLY A 36 1.78 -1.63 5.18
C GLY A 36 1.67 -0.67 6.35
N GLY A 37 2.43 -0.90 7.41
CA GLY A 37 2.43 -0.09 8.63
C GLY A 37 3.76 0.58 8.91
N GLY A 38 3.79 1.92 9.00
CA GLY A 38 5.01 2.67 9.33
C GLY A 38 6.17 2.37 8.37
N ILE A 39 7.34 1.98 8.89
CA ILE A 39 8.51 1.63 8.07
C ILE A 39 8.32 0.35 7.24
N GLY A 40 7.42 -0.54 7.67
CA GLY A 40 7.05 -1.79 6.98
C GLY A 40 6.30 -1.56 5.67
N VAL A 41 6.12 -0.31 5.25
CA VAL A 41 5.55 0.03 3.95
C VAL A 41 6.56 -0.08 2.80
N THR A 42 7.85 0.03 3.10
CA THR A 42 8.95 0.06 2.12
C THR A 42 8.93 -1.12 1.14
N PRO A 43 8.73 -2.37 1.59
CA PRO A 43 8.69 -3.53 0.70
C PRO A 43 7.50 -3.49 -0.27
N PHE A 44 6.35 -3.00 0.21
CA PHE A 44 5.18 -2.82 -0.64
C PHE A 44 5.40 -1.77 -1.72
N ALA A 45 6.31 -0.81 -1.53
CA ALA A 45 6.69 0.11 -2.59
C ALA A 45 7.35 -0.62 -3.78
N SER A 46 8.14 -1.66 -3.52
CA SER A 46 8.71 -2.50 -4.58
C SER A 46 7.62 -3.31 -5.29
N ILE A 47 6.67 -3.88 -4.54
CA ILE A 47 5.54 -4.62 -5.10
C ILE A 47 4.66 -3.72 -5.97
N LEU A 48 4.35 -2.51 -5.50
CA LEU A 48 3.58 -1.52 -6.24
C LEU A 48 4.29 -1.11 -7.54
N LYS A 49 5.61 -0.88 -7.50
CA LYS A 49 6.39 -0.61 -8.72
C LYS A 49 6.36 -1.78 -9.70
N ASP A 50 6.47 -3.02 -9.22
CA ASP A 50 6.37 -4.22 -10.06
C ASP A 50 4.98 -4.33 -10.70
N ILE A 51 3.90 -4.06 -9.93
CA ILE A 51 2.54 -3.98 -10.48
C ILE A 51 2.43 -2.92 -11.57
N ALA A 52 2.93 -1.70 -11.31
CA ALA A 52 2.94 -0.62 -12.31
C ALA A 52 3.69 -1.03 -13.58
N HIS A 53 4.84 -1.70 -13.44
CA HIS A 53 5.62 -2.19 -14.56
C HIS A 53 4.86 -3.25 -15.37
N LYS A 54 4.30 -4.27 -14.71
CA LYS A 54 3.51 -5.33 -15.33
C LYS A 54 2.24 -4.81 -16.01
N GLY A 55 1.61 -3.77 -15.46
CA GLY A 55 0.49 -3.06 -16.09
C GLY A 55 0.86 -2.52 -17.48
N THR A 56 2.06 -1.95 -17.63
CA THR A 56 2.59 -1.49 -18.92
C THR A 56 2.79 -2.62 -19.94
N LEU A 57 3.22 -3.80 -19.46
CA LEU A 57 3.50 -4.96 -20.31
C LEU A 57 2.23 -5.75 -20.69
N LYS A 58 1.06 -5.37 -20.17
CA LYS A 58 -0.21 -6.12 -20.30
C LYS A 58 -0.05 -7.62 -19.98
N SER A 59 0.83 -7.93 -19.03
CA SER A 59 1.06 -9.32 -18.63
C SER A 59 -0.20 -9.87 -17.97
N THR A 60 -0.57 -11.11 -18.31
CA THR A 60 -1.68 -11.80 -17.65
C THR A 60 -1.17 -12.40 -16.33
N PHE A 61 -1.81 -12.04 -15.22
CA PHE A 61 -1.60 -12.68 -13.93
C PHE A 61 -2.94 -13.10 -13.35
N ALA A 62 -2.93 -14.12 -12.50
CA ALA A 62 -4.16 -14.65 -11.90
C ALA A 62 -4.83 -13.63 -10.96
N CYS A 63 -4.05 -12.70 -10.40
CA CYS A 63 -4.54 -11.63 -9.53
C CYS A 63 -5.43 -10.64 -10.30
N LYS A 64 -6.69 -10.56 -9.91
CA LYS A 64 -7.69 -9.65 -10.48
C LYS A 64 -7.82 -8.36 -9.66
N GLN A 65 -7.51 -8.41 -8.36
CA GLN A 65 -7.60 -7.24 -7.49
C GLN A 65 -6.54 -7.26 -6.38
N VAL A 66 -5.87 -6.13 -6.19
CA VAL A 66 -4.96 -5.84 -5.10
C VAL A 66 -5.50 -4.67 -4.28
N TYR A 67 -5.73 -4.89 -2.99
CA TYR A 67 -6.05 -3.84 -2.02
C TYR A 67 -4.80 -3.46 -1.25
N PHE A 68 -4.34 -2.22 -1.39
CA PHE A 68 -3.23 -1.71 -0.59
C PHE A 68 -3.75 -0.82 0.54
N LEU A 69 -3.60 -1.30 1.78
CA LEU A 69 -3.95 -0.59 3.01
C LEU A 69 -2.68 -0.01 3.64
N TRP A 70 -2.44 1.28 3.40
CA TRP A 70 -1.30 1.98 4.00
C TRP A 70 -1.70 2.63 5.32
N VAL A 71 -1.15 2.14 6.43
CA VAL A 71 -1.41 2.64 7.78
C VAL A 71 -0.21 3.42 8.29
N THR A 72 -0.38 4.72 8.53
CA THR A 72 0.71 5.57 9.04
C THR A 72 0.20 6.58 10.07
N ARG A 73 1.09 7.07 10.93
CA ARG A 73 0.78 8.21 11.81
C ARG A 73 0.71 9.50 11.00
N THR A 74 1.72 9.76 10.18
CA THR A 74 1.86 10.97 9.38
C THR A 74 2.48 10.65 8.03
N GLN A 75 2.13 11.39 6.99
CA GLN A 75 2.73 11.22 5.66
C GLN A 75 4.12 11.88 5.52
N LYS A 76 4.54 12.72 6.48
CA LYS A 76 5.76 13.53 6.39
C LYS A 76 7.03 12.77 5.98
N HIS A 77 7.20 11.53 6.45
CA HIS A 77 8.40 10.72 6.15
C HIS A 77 8.25 9.80 4.94
N PHE A 78 7.07 9.78 4.32
CA PHE A 78 6.71 8.81 3.27
C PHE A 78 6.07 9.50 2.06
N GLU A 79 6.37 10.79 1.84
CA GLU A 79 5.88 11.53 0.67
C GLU A 79 6.29 10.83 -0.63
N TRP A 80 7.51 10.28 -0.69
CA TRP A 80 8.02 9.50 -1.81
C TRP A 80 7.12 8.30 -2.19
N LEU A 81 6.40 7.71 -1.23
CA LEU A 81 5.49 6.60 -1.51
C LEU A 81 4.21 7.09 -2.21
N THR A 82 3.78 8.32 -1.92
CA THR A 82 2.68 8.99 -2.63
C THR A 82 2.98 9.06 -4.13
N ASP A 83 4.22 9.38 -4.51
CA ASP A 83 4.61 9.45 -5.92
C ASP A 83 4.59 8.07 -6.59
N ILE A 84 4.99 7.02 -5.87
CA ILE A 84 4.89 5.64 -6.36
C ILE A 84 3.42 5.23 -6.54
N ILE A 85 2.56 5.55 -5.57
CA ILE A 85 1.12 5.28 -5.68
C ILE A 85 0.55 6.02 -6.89
N ARG A 86 0.95 7.28 -7.13
CA ARG A 86 0.52 8.05 -8.30
C ARG A 86 0.93 7.37 -9.60
N GLU A 87 2.18 6.90 -9.68
CA GLU A 87 2.68 6.17 -10.86
C GLU A 87 1.89 4.88 -11.11
N VAL A 88 1.54 4.15 -10.05
CA VAL A 88 0.68 2.95 -10.13
C VAL A 88 -0.71 3.32 -10.66
N GLU A 89 -1.36 4.32 -10.06
CA GLU A 89 -2.71 4.76 -10.45
C GLU A 89 -2.77 5.30 -11.88
N GLU A 90 -1.68 5.84 -12.42
CA GLU A 90 -1.59 6.33 -13.79
C GLU A 90 -1.38 5.21 -14.82
N LYS A 91 -0.67 4.14 -14.43
CA LYS A 91 -0.39 2.98 -15.30
C LYS A 91 -1.44 1.87 -15.19
N ASP A 92 -2.18 1.82 -14.09
CA ASP A 92 -3.24 0.85 -13.86
C ASP A 92 -4.50 1.20 -14.65
N THR A 93 -4.54 0.74 -15.90
CA THR A 93 -5.71 0.90 -16.79
C THR A 93 -6.84 -0.09 -16.48
N THR A 94 -6.58 -1.09 -15.65
CA THR A 94 -7.49 -2.20 -15.35
C THR A 94 -8.23 -2.04 -14.02
N GLY A 95 -7.84 -1.07 -13.19
CA GLY A 95 -8.37 -0.93 -11.82
C GLY A 95 -7.91 -2.05 -10.89
N LEU A 96 -6.78 -2.67 -11.19
CA LEU A 96 -6.19 -3.76 -10.40
C LEU A 96 -5.89 -3.34 -8.96
N VAL A 97 -5.42 -2.11 -8.75
CA VAL A 97 -4.95 -1.65 -7.44
C VAL A 97 -5.92 -0.64 -6.85
N THR A 98 -6.50 -0.99 -5.70
CA THR A 98 -7.28 -0.06 -4.87
C THR A 98 -6.46 0.34 -3.65
N VAL A 99 -6.17 1.64 -3.51
CA VAL A 99 -5.36 2.16 -2.40
C VAL A 99 -6.23 2.86 -1.35
N HIS A 100 -6.04 2.46 -0.10
CA HIS A 100 -6.59 3.11 1.09
C HIS A 100 -5.47 3.57 2.00
N ILE A 101 -5.46 4.87 2.33
CA ILE A 101 -4.47 5.48 3.21
C ILE A 101 -5.16 5.78 4.55
N PHE A 102 -4.63 5.26 5.65
CA PHE A 102 -5.13 5.49 7.01
C PHE A 102 -4.14 6.35 7.79
N ILE A 103 -4.53 7.59 8.07
CA ILE A 103 -3.79 8.54 8.90
C ILE A 103 -4.27 8.39 10.34
N THR A 104 -3.39 7.87 11.20
CA THR A 104 -3.71 7.46 12.57
C THR A 104 -3.32 8.50 13.63
N GLN A 105 -2.72 9.64 13.24
CA GLN A 105 -2.45 10.73 14.16
C GLN A 105 -3.76 11.27 14.76
N PHE A 106 -3.71 11.68 16.03
CA PHE A 106 -4.84 12.35 16.67
C PHE A 106 -4.99 13.78 16.13
N TYR A 107 -6.23 14.25 15.98
CA TYR A 107 -6.54 15.54 15.36
C TYR A 107 -5.82 16.71 16.04
N GLU A 108 -5.72 16.68 17.37
CA GLU A 108 -5.05 17.70 18.19
C GLU A 108 -3.53 17.77 17.93
N LYS A 109 -2.97 16.76 17.27
CA LYS A 109 -1.54 16.63 16.97
C LYS A 109 -1.25 16.67 15.47
N PHE A 110 -2.19 17.14 14.65
CA PHE A 110 -1.95 17.34 13.24
C PHE A 110 -0.91 18.44 13.02
N ASP A 111 0.08 18.14 12.16
CA ASP A 111 0.91 19.18 11.58
C ASP A 111 0.14 19.91 10.45
N LEU A 112 0.68 21.03 9.98
CA LEU A 112 0.03 21.83 8.92
C LEU A 112 -0.30 20.99 7.68
N ARG A 113 0.59 20.07 7.29
CA ARG A 113 0.38 19.17 6.15
C ARG A 113 -0.83 18.26 6.38
N THR A 114 -0.89 17.59 7.52
CA THR A 114 -1.98 16.66 7.86
C THR A 114 -3.31 17.41 8.02
N THR A 115 -3.28 18.61 8.59
CA THR A 115 -4.45 19.50 8.66
C THR A 115 -4.96 19.87 7.27
N MET A 116 -4.07 20.29 6.36
CA MET A 116 -4.46 20.62 4.98
C MET A 116 -5.01 19.39 4.25
N LEU A 117 -4.36 18.23 4.38
CA LEU A 117 -4.87 16.97 3.84
C LEU A 117 -6.27 16.67 4.39
N TYR A 118 -6.47 16.77 5.71
CA TYR A 118 -7.78 16.56 6.33
C TYR A 118 -8.85 17.47 5.75
N ILE A 119 -8.56 18.77 5.65
CA ILE A 119 -9.52 19.74 5.10
C ILE A 119 -9.82 19.43 3.64
N CYS A 120 -8.80 19.17 2.81
CA CYS A 120 -8.99 18.84 1.40
C CYS A 120 -9.81 17.56 1.19
N GLU A 121 -9.60 16.53 2.00
CA GLU A 121 -10.33 15.25 1.87
C GLU A 121 -11.77 15.33 2.40
N ARG A 122 -12.04 16.16 3.41
CA ARG A 122 -13.37 16.24 4.07
C ARG A 122 -14.26 17.34 3.54
N HIS A 123 -13.68 18.47 3.15
CA HIS A 123 -14.43 19.71 2.90
C HIS A 123 -14.33 20.20 1.45
N PHE A 124 -13.45 19.62 0.63
CA PHE A 124 -13.32 19.98 -0.77
C PHE A 124 -13.74 18.82 -1.68
N GLN A 125 -14.28 19.16 -2.85
CA GLN A 125 -14.61 18.17 -3.88
C GLN A 125 -13.33 17.66 -4.55
N LYS A 126 -13.29 16.34 -4.81
CA LYS A 126 -12.25 15.73 -5.65
C LYS A 126 -12.40 16.23 -7.08
N ILE A 127 -11.28 16.55 -7.74
CA ILE A 127 -11.26 16.90 -9.17
C ILE A 127 -10.88 15.64 -9.94
N SER A 128 -11.74 15.19 -10.87
CA SER A 128 -11.52 13.98 -11.66
C SER A 128 -11.21 12.74 -10.79
N GLY A 129 -11.89 12.61 -9.64
CA GLY A 129 -11.69 11.51 -8.69
C GLY A 129 -10.39 11.60 -7.87
N ARG A 130 -9.56 12.64 -8.06
CA ARG A 130 -8.28 12.83 -7.37
C ARG A 130 -8.40 13.86 -6.23
N SER A 131 -7.66 13.61 -5.16
CA SER A 131 -7.48 14.55 -4.05
C SER A 131 -6.82 15.84 -4.53
N LEU A 132 -7.32 17.00 -4.09
CA LEU A 132 -6.71 18.29 -4.38
C LEU A 132 -5.31 18.44 -3.74
N PHE A 133 -5.06 17.72 -2.65
CA PHE A 133 -3.82 17.88 -1.89
C PHE A 133 -2.72 16.94 -2.38
N THR A 134 -3.05 15.66 -2.60
CA THR A 134 -2.06 14.64 -2.97
C THR A 134 -2.06 14.34 -4.47
N GLY A 135 -3.12 14.70 -5.19
CA GLY A 135 -3.32 14.30 -6.58
C GLY A 135 -3.61 12.81 -6.76
N LEU A 136 -3.87 12.06 -5.69
CA LEU A 136 -4.15 10.62 -5.73
C LEU A 136 -5.65 10.33 -5.85
N GLN A 137 -5.98 9.24 -6.54
CA GLN A 137 -7.32 8.64 -6.53
C GLN A 137 -7.59 7.90 -5.22
N ALA A 138 -6.52 7.43 -4.56
CA ALA A 138 -6.53 6.79 -3.25
C ALA A 138 -7.48 7.46 -2.25
N ILE A 139 -8.15 6.63 -1.45
CA ILE A 139 -9.07 7.11 -0.43
C ILE A 139 -8.32 7.29 0.88
N THR A 140 -8.27 8.53 1.37
CA THR A 140 -7.66 8.85 2.65
C THR A 140 -8.69 8.81 3.77
N HIS A 141 -8.40 8.01 4.79
CA HIS A 141 -9.16 7.83 6.01
C HIS A 141 -8.39 8.43 7.19
N PHE A 142 -9.12 8.97 8.16
CA PHE A 142 -8.55 9.49 9.40
C PHE A 142 -9.01 8.62 10.56
N GLY A 143 -8.05 7.99 11.24
CA GLY A 143 -8.26 6.95 12.23
C GLY A 143 -7.61 5.62 11.84
N ARG A 144 -7.67 4.67 12.77
CA ARG A 144 -7.17 3.31 12.55
C ARG A 144 -8.15 2.53 11.66
N PRO A 145 -7.66 1.66 10.76
CA PRO A 145 -8.54 0.78 9.98
C PRO A 145 -9.29 -0.17 10.92
N ASN A 146 -10.59 -0.33 10.69
CA ASN A 146 -11.34 -1.44 11.24
C ASN A 146 -11.19 -2.63 10.27
N PHE A 147 -10.12 -3.41 10.47
CA PHE A 147 -9.80 -4.55 9.60
C PHE A 147 -10.95 -5.53 9.46
N ASN A 148 -11.77 -5.73 10.50
CA ASN A 148 -12.92 -6.63 10.46
C ASN A 148 -13.93 -6.16 9.40
N SER A 149 -14.32 -4.88 9.46
CA SER A 149 -15.22 -4.29 8.47
C SER A 149 -14.62 -4.23 7.07
N THR A 150 -13.34 -3.89 6.95
CA THR A 150 -12.63 -3.78 5.66
C THR A 150 -12.52 -5.14 4.98
N LEU A 151 -12.06 -6.17 5.69
CA LEU A 151 -11.89 -7.51 5.13
C LEU A 151 -13.24 -8.18 4.84
N ARG A 152 -14.26 -8.01 5.70
CA ARG A 152 -15.63 -8.47 5.38
C ARG A 152 -16.14 -7.87 4.08
N ARG A 153 -16.00 -6.55 3.93
CA ARG A 153 -16.43 -5.88 2.69
C ARG A 153 -15.69 -6.42 1.46
N ILE A 154 -14.40 -6.73 1.58
CA ILE A 154 -13.65 -7.35 0.47
C ILE A 154 -14.21 -8.74 0.15
N SER A 155 -14.51 -9.56 1.17
CA SER A 155 -15.18 -10.86 0.99
C SER A 155 -16.55 -10.72 0.31
N ASP A 156 -17.35 -9.72 0.71
CA ASP A 156 -18.69 -9.50 0.15
C ASP A 156 -18.66 -9.01 -1.31
N VAL A 157 -17.60 -8.29 -1.69
CA VAL A 157 -17.39 -7.80 -3.06
C VAL A 157 -16.89 -8.91 -4.00
N HIS A 158 -16.17 -9.90 -3.47
CA HIS A 158 -15.57 -11.01 -4.23
C HIS A 158 -16.06 -12.39 -3.73
N PRO A 159 -17.37 -12.66 -3.74
CA PRO A 159 -17.93 -13.91 -3.21
C PRO A 159 -17.52 -15.15 -4.02
N GLU A 160 -17.09 -14.98 -5.27
CA GLU A 160 -16.66 -16.05 -6.17
C GLU A 160 -15.25 -16.58 -5.86
N VAL A 161 -14.48 -15.86 -5.05
CA VAL A 161 -13.08 -16.17 -4.80
C VAL A 161 -12.96 -17.18 -3.66
N GLY A 162 -12.29 -18.32 -3.89
CA GLY A 162 -12.11 -19.32 -2.85
C GLY A 162 -11.13 -18.91 -1.75
N LYS A 163 -10.07 -18.18 -2.11
CA LYS A 163 -9.00 -17.77 -1.18
C LYS A 163 -8.53 -16.34 -1.44
N ILE A 164 -8.38 -15.57 -0.38
CA ILE A 164 -7.86 -14.19 -0.40
C ILE A 164 -6.52 -14.18 0.34
N GLY A 165 -5.46 -13.71 -0.33
CA GLY A 165 -4.14 -13.57 0.30
C GLY A 165 -4.08 -12.26 1.10
N VAL A 166 -3.65 -12.30 2.35
CA VAL A 166 -3.47 -11.10 3.19
C VAL A 166 -2.03 -11.03 3.66
N PHE A 167 -1.31 -9.98 3.28
CA PHE A 167 0.11 -9.81 3.55
C PHE A 167 0.27 -8.58 4.43
N SER A 168 0.89 -8.72 5.61
CA SER A 168 1.05 -7.59 6.52
C SER A 168 2.50 -7.41 6.96
N CYS A 169 2.99 -6.17 6.86
CA CYS A 169 4.30 -5.76 7.37
C CYS A 169 4.16 -4.44 8.14
N GLY A 170 4.63 -4.39 9.39
CA GLY A 170 4.55 -3.20 10.23
C GLY A 170 4.55 -3.52 11.73
N PRO A 171 4.08 -2.58 12.59
CA PRO A 171 4.10 -2.76 14.03
C PRO A 171 3.31 -4.01 14.49
N PRO A 172 3.80 -4.77 15.49
CA PRO A 172 3.15 -6.01 15.94
C PRO A 172 1.68 -5.86 16.31
N ALA A 173 1.32 -4.73 16.95
CA ALA A 173 -0.07 -4.46 17.30
C ALA A 173 -1.01 -4.37 16.08
N MET A 174 -0.49 -3.95 14.93
CA MET A 174 -1.25 -3.89 13.69
C MET A 174 -1.32 -5.26 13.02
N THR A 175 -0.17 -5.93 12.84
CA THR A 175 -0.09 -7.21 12.13
C THR A 175 -0.86 -8.31 12.87
N ASN A 176 -0.74 -8.39 14.20
CA ASN A 176 -1.53 -9.32 15.02
C ASN A 176 -3.05 -9.02 14.95
N GLY A 177 -3.42 -7.74 14.78
CA GLY A 177 -4.81 -7.34 14.58
C GLY A 177 -5.37 -7.83 13.24
N VAL A 178 -4.55 -7.79 12.18
CA VAL A 178 -4.89 -8.34 10.86
C VAL A 178 -5.02 -9.85 10.95
N GLU A 179 -4.04 -10.55 11.54
CA GLU A 179 -4.04 -12.00 11.71
C GLU A 179 -5.30 -12.48 12.46
N LYS A 180 -5.57 -11.89 13.63
CA LYS A 180 -6.75 -12.23 14.44
C LYS A 180 -8.04 -12.04 13.65
N THR A 181 -8.14 -10.95 12.90
CA THR A 181 -9.31 -10.68 12.07
C THR A 181 -9.48 -11.74 10.98
N CYS A 182 -8.40 -12.14 10.30
CA CYS A 182 -8.45 -13.21 9.29
C CYS A 182 -8.95 -14.52 9.92
N ALA A 183 -8.43 -14.88 11.09
CA ALA A 183 -8.87 -16.08 11.83
C ALA A 183 -10.36 -16.02 12.20
N GLU A 184 -10.86 -14.87 12.68
CA GLU A 184 -12.28 -14.67 13.00
C GLU A 184 -13.19 -14.78 11.76
N LEU A 185 -12.74 -14.28 10.61
CA LEU A 185 -13.52 -14.31 9.38
C LEU A 185 -13.58 -15.70 8.76
N ASN A 186 -12.51 -16.48 8.87
CA ASN A 186 -12.43 -17.86 8.36
C ASN A 186 -13.38 -18.85 9.05
N ILE A 187 -14.00 -18.47 10.17
CA ILE A 187 -15.02 -19.28 10.84
C ILE A 187 -16.37 -19.22 10.09
N ASN A 188 -16.63 -18.14 9.34
CA ASN A 188 -17.89 -17.94 8.63
C ASN A 188 -17.84 -18.55 7.22
N ASN A 189 -19.01 -18.79 6.62
CA ASN A 189 -19.10 -19.20 5.22
C ASN A 189 -18.66 -18.04 4.30
N GLY A 190 -17.63 -18.26 3.48
CA GLY A 190 -17.12 -17.30 2.51
C GLY A 190 -15.70 -17.63 2.02
N PRO A 191 -15.08 -16.72 1.25
CA PRO A 191 -13.67 -16.77 0.90
C PRO A 191 -12.78 -16.97 2.14
N THR A 192 -11.81 -17.89 2.06
CA THR A 192 -10.85 -18.10 3.14
C THR A 192 -9.70 -17.09 3.04
N PHE A 193 -9.45 -16.34 4.11
CA PHE A 193 -8.31 -15.43 4.24
C PHE A 193 -7.06 -16.20 4.66
N ILE A 194 -6.03 -16.18 3.81
CA ILE A 194 -4.71 -16.76 4.10
C ILE A 194 -3.77 -15.62 4.46
N HIS A 195 -3.44 -15.52 5.75
CA HIS A 195 -2.58 -14.46 6.27
C HIS A 195 -1.10 -14.85 6.21
N HIS A 196 -0.26 -13.94 5.74
CA HIS A 196 1.19 -14.04 5.65
C HIS A 196 1.83 -12.88 6.41
N PHE A 197 2.74 -13.23 7.32
CA PHE A 197 3.61 -12.25 7.96
C PHE A 197 4.81 -12.00 7.08
N GLU A 198 4.93 -10.76 6.65
CA GLU A 198 6.05 -10.34 5.83
C GLU A 198 7.06 -9.58 6.71
N ASN A 199 8.17 -10.24 7.03
CA ASN A 199 9.35 -9.61 7.64
C ASN A 199 10.40 -9.43 6.54
N PHE A 200 10.29 -8.31 5.81
CA PHE A 200 11.24 -7.91 4.78
C PHE A 200 12.47 -7.20 5.36
#